data_AF-A0A2K9NU38-F1
#
_entry.id   AF-A0A2K9NU38-F1
#
_cell.length_a   1.000
_cell.length_b   1.000
_cell.length_c   1.000
_cell.angle_alpha   90.00
_cell.angle_beta   90.00
_cell.angle_gamma   90.00
#
_symmetry.space_group_name_H-M   'P 1'
#
loop_
_entity.id
_entity.type
_entity.pdbx_description
1 polymer ?
#
loop_
_entity_poly.entity_id
_entity_poly.type
_entity_poly.pdbx_seq_one_letter_code
_entity_poly.pdbx_strand_id
1 'polypeptide(L)'
;MRKLCAGLFVICYFVLNAVVHGATIEIEGRALDCPKDSAGVFVCQKDAEKILVVDTGYGFSAVTKSGSKYPIVKLVDKVSDGTRVLFEASDYLRSKAPDSKAKRISDTKAVISSLKGVKHPLALELVADAKEYLKNNKGGEKELNLTIGNEKEAYQCRMGETRKLSQAETKLDELYGNVKCEYYSCQKPGSDEKVLAFLPTDNSFQGPSVLKMKEGQAQLVVGDFKATGKDGVTYLEEQKSTGDEELYDPRLLKADIDPSLMVPSKYEASKSSFNYLTNLNENNFTADAEGLCSSNDIKDLFSLQKKIGKEMRDHLSEAELVEYLKMVDGSISSYYVDKKKGQSLGCLYQGKIVDNSVIQNFDHLKDISIPKPVTKYLTEEEVQKLFTDAKNMKDIPFGYKYDGCYARAHIMSRRFEQMGIAAQKVWIKGDLKVPGTDIEWNYHVAPVVEVKKKDGTIEKYVIDPSLTEKAVTVDQWVAKMDRGYKGPIMKTTYPFPLNGGSFDRTVVAISSSEPFAPMDMPITEEQKMGHATQVLKEFSEVLASRGK
;
A
#
# COMPACT_ATOMS: atom_id res chain seq x y z
N MET A 1 -15.54 24.08 -5.39
CA MET A 1 -16.30 22.95 -4.82
C MET A 1 -15.84 21.63 -5.45
N ARG A 2 -14.62 21.17 -5.14
CA ARG A 2 -14.16 19.81 -5.40
C ARG A 2 -14.05 19.13 -4.04
N LYS A 3 -14.81 18.05 -3.85
CA LYS A 3 -14.95 17.33 -2.57
C LYS A 3 -13.65 16.57 -2.27
N LEU A 4 -13.08 16.81 -1.09
CA LEU A 4 -12.25 15.82 -0.40
C LEU A 4 -13.16 14.64 -0.06
N CYS A 5 -13.16 13.61 -0.90
CA CYS A 5 -13.49 12.26 -0.48
C CYS A 5 -12.15 11.58 -0.24
N ALA A 6 -11.65 11.68 0.99
CA ALA A 6 -10.69 10.70 1.47
C ALA A 6 -11.39 9.35 1.39
N GLY A 7 -10.93 8.48 0.49
CA GLY A 7 -11.35 7.10 0.43
C GLY A 7 -10.92 6.42 1.72
N LEU A 8 -11.79 6.40 2.73
CA LEU A 8 -11.68 5.44 3.81
C LEU A 8 -11.88 4.05 3.18
N PHE A 9 -10.79 3.31 3.02
CA PHE A 9 -10.83 1.85 3.03
C PHE A 9 -11.32 1.43 4.43
N VAL A 10 -12.64 1.43 4.63
CA VAL A 10 -13.26 0.77 5.78
C VAL A 10 -13.27 -0.72 5.45
N ILE A 11 -12.21 -1.43 5.82
CA ILE A 11 -12.36 -2.84 6.13
C ILE A 11 -13.24 -2.87 7.39
N CYS A 12 -14.53 -3.14 7.22
CA CYS A 12 -15.46 -3.32 8.33
C CYS A 12 -15.04 -4.56 9.13
N TYR A 13 -14.11 -4.40 10.07
CA TYR A 13 -13.93 -5.34 11.16
C TYR A 13 -15.13 -5.16 12.11
N PHE A 14 -16.18 -5.95 11.89
CA PHE A 14 -17.21 -6.14 12.90
C PHE A 14 -16.59 -6.93 14.06
N VAL A 15 -16.03 -6.23 15.05
CA VAL A 15 -15.64 -6.85 16.31
C VAL A 15 -16.92 -7.14 17.09
N LEU A 16 -17.23 -8.43 17.25
CA LEU A 16 -18.34 -8.89 18.09
C LEU A 16 -18.15 -8.39 19.53
N ASN A 17 -19.19 -7.73 20.07
CA ASN A 17 -19.34 -7.44 21.50
C ASN A 17 -19.57 -8.74 22.31
N ALA A 18 -18.65 -9.69 22.26
CA ALA A 18 -18.67 -10.84 23.15
C ALA A 18 -18.24 -10.40 24.56
N VAL A 19 -18.99 -10.85 25.57
CA VAL A 19 -18.69 -10.60 26.99
C VAL A 19 -17.52 -11.48 27.41
N VAL A 20 -16.31 -11.08 27.01
CA VAL A 20 -15.05 -11.71 27.44
C VAL A 20 -14.77 -11.28 28.89
N HIS A 21 -14.74 -12.24 29.83
CA HIS A 21 -14.58 -11.99 31.28
C HIS A 21 -13.11 -11.84 31.73
N GLY A 22 -12.16 -11.90 30.79
CA GLY A 22 -10.74 -11.68 31.01
C GLY A 22 -9.99 -11.93 29.71
N ALA A 23 -8.97 -11.14 29.41
CA ALA A 23 -8.12 -11.35 28.24
C ALA A 23 -6.66 -11.47 28.68
N THR A 24 -5.94 -12.42 28.07
CA THR A 24 -4.49 -12.42 28.12
C THR A 24 -4.00 -11.47 27.05
N ILE A 25 -3.31 -10.41 27.46
CA ILE A 25 -2.76 -9.40 26.56
C ILE A 25 -1.24 -9.50 26.60
N GLU A 26 -0.63 -9.74 25.45
CA GLU A 26 0.81 -9.73 25.29
C GLU A 26 1.26 -8.31 24.91
N ILE A 27 2.14 -7.73 25.72
CA ILE A 27 2.68 -6.38 25.53
C ILE A 27 4.20 -6.45 25.58
N GLU A 28 4.85 -6.13 24.47
CA GLU A 28 6.30 -6.24 24.25
C GLU A 28 6.86 -7.63 24.61
N GLY A 29 6.21 -8.68 24.12
CA GLY A 29 6.60 -10.08 24.31
C GLY A 29 6.26 -10.66 25.69
N ARG A 30 5.39 -9.99 26.45
CA ARG A 30 5.02 -10.40 27.82
C ARG A 30 3.52 -10.53 27.99
N ALA A 31 3.05 -11.72 28.32
CA ALA A 31 1.66 -11.99 28.65
C ALA A 31 1.29 -11.39 30.02
N LEU A 32 0.20 -10.60 30.04
CA LEU A 32 -0.38 -10.01 31.23
C LEU A 32 -1.84 -10.45 31.36
N ASP A 33 -2.27 -10.70 32.59
CA ASP A 33 -3.68 -10.91 32.89
C ASP A 33 -4.34 -9.55 33.08
N CYS A 34 -5.30 -9.25 32.22
CA CYS A 34 -5.93 -7.94 32.13
C CYS A 34 -7.44 -8.10 32.32
N PRO A 35 -7.94 -7.90 33.54
CA PRO A 35 -9.38 -7.89 33.76
C PRO A 35 -10.03 -6.83 32.89
N LYS A 36 -11.12 -7.23 32.23
CA LYS A 36 -11.94 -6.31 31.44
C LYS A 36 -12.69 -5.41 32.40
N ASP A 37 -12.53 -4.11 32.23
CA ASP A 37 -13.34 -3.12 32.93
C ASP A 37 -14.60 -2.78 32.11
N SER A 38 -15.53 -2.09 32.76
CA SER A 38 -16.66 -1.43 32.12
C SER A 38 -16.22 -0.55 30.95
N ALA A 39 -16.91 -0.68 29.81
CA ALA A 39 -16.70 0.10 28.58
C ALA A 39 -15.57 -0.34 27.61
N GLY A 40 -15.20 -1.63 27.57
CA GLY A 40 -14.34 -2.14 26.48
C GLY A 40 -12.86 -1.76 26.63
N VAL A 41 -12.45 -1.50 27.86
CA VAL A 41 -11.08 -1.19 28.24
C VAL A 41 -10.56 -2.31 29.14
N PHE A 42 -9.28 -2.65 29.03
CA PHE A 42 -8.63 -3.59 29.93
C PHE A 42 -7.63 -2.85 30.80
N VAL A 43 -7.62 -3.17 32.10
CA VAL A 43 -6.65 -2.59 33.04
C VAL A 43 -5.73 -3.71 33.47
N CYS A 44 -4.55 -3.78 32.87
CA CYS A 44 -3.52 -4.73 33.29
C CYS A 44 -2.75 -4.13 34.47
N GLN A 45 -2.44 -4.94 35.47
CA GLN A 45 -1.58 -4.53 36.57
C GLN A 45 -0.32 -5.40 36.59
N LYS A 46 0.84 -4.76 36.66
CA LYS A 46 2.13 -5.41 36.88
C LYS A 46 2.88 -4.66 37.95
N ASP A 47 3.12 -5.29 39.09
CA ASP A 47 3.74 -4.64 40.24
C ASP A 47 2.97 -3.34 40.63
N ALA A 48 3.66 -2.19 40.63
CA ALA A 48 3.06 -0.87 40.83
C ALA A 48 2.59 -0.18 39.53
N GLU A 49 2.86 -0.77 38.36
CA GLU A 49 2.50 -0.22 37.05
C GLU A 49 1.07 -0.61 36.66
N LYS A 50 0.27 0.40 36.31
CA LYS A 50 -1.05 0.22 35.69
C LYS A 50 -0.96 0.49 34.20
N ILE A 51 -1.44 -0.45 33.40
CA ILE A 51 -1.45 -0.37 31.94
C ILE A 51 -2.90 -0.38 31.48
N LEU A 52 -3.28 0.65 30.74
CA LEU A 52 -4.62 0.77 30.16
C LEU A 52 -4.57 0.29 28.71
N VAL A 53 -5.30 -0.76 28.37
CA VAL A 53 -5.38 -1.28 27.00
C VAL A 53 -6.75 -0.95 26.42
N VAL A 54 -6.76 -0.27 25.28
CA VAL A 54 -7.99 0.19 24.59
C VAL A 54 -8.05 -0.37 23.18
N ASP A 55 -9.24 -0.77 22.76
CA ASP A 55 -9.54 -1.03 21.36
C ASP A 55 -9.71 0.31 20.62
N THR A 56 -8.99 0.47 19.52
CA THR A 56 -8.99 1.68 18.69
C THR A 56 -9.82 1.53 17.42
N GLY A 57 -10.41 0.36 17.18
CA GLY A 57 -11.05 -0.01 15.92
C GLY A 57 -10.09 -0.47 14.82
N TYR A 58 -8.79 -0.16 14.95
CA TYR A 58 -7.72 -0.62 14.06
C TYR A 58 -6.78 -1.63 14.73
N GLY A 59 -7.08 -2.03 15.96
CA GLY A 59 -6.23 -2.84 16.82
C GLY A 59 -6.26 -2.34 18.27
N PHE A 60 -5.30 -2.79 19.07
CA PHE A 60 -5.20 -2.44 20.48
C PHE A 60 -4.02 -1.52 20.77
N SER A 61 -4.23 -0.52 21.63
CA SER A 61 -3.18 0.36 22.18
C SER A 61 -3.06 0.16 23.68
N ALA A 62 -1.84 -0.09 24.16
CA ALA A 62 -1.56 -0.12 25.60
C ALA A 62 -0.93 1.21 26.02
N VAL A 63 -1.41 1.82 27.10
CA VAL A 63 -0.90 3.08 27.64
C VAL A 63 -0.48 2.91 29.08
N THR A 64 0.70 3.42 29.43
CA THR A 64 1.24 3.34 30.80
C THR A 64 2.01 4.60 31.19
N LYS A 65 2.22 4.78 32.50
CA LYS A 65 2.96 5.89 33.14
C LYS A 65 3.97 5.36 34.16
N SER A 66 4.72 4.30 33.82
CA SER A 66 5.68 3.68 34.75
C SER A 66 7.06 4.30 34.64
N GLY A 67 7.53 4.95 35.70
CA GLY A 67 8.89 5.49 35.83
C GLY A 67 9.20 6.72 34.94
N SER A 68 8.39 7.01 33.93
CA SER A 68 8.46 8.22 33.10
C SER A 68 7.67 9.37 33.71
N LYS A 69 8.10 10.62 33.46
CA LYS A 69 7.33 11.83 33.83
C LYS A 69 6.07 12.05 32.99
N TYR A 70 5.80 11.18 32.01
CA TYR A 70 4.74 11.32 31.01
C TYR A 70 4.25 9.94 30.55
N PRO A 71 3.01 9.82 30.08
CA PRO A 71 2.47 8.55 29.61
C PRO A 71 3.03 8.16 28.24
N ILE A 72 3.20 6.86 28.01
CA ILE A 72 3.71 6.29 26.75
C ILE A 72 2.75 5.23 26.22
N VAL A 73 2.71 5.11 24.89
CA VAL A 73 2.05 3.99 24.20
C VAL A 73 3.02 2.82 24.09
N LYS A 74 2.56 1.63 24.41
CA LYS A 74 3.25 0.35 24.22
C LYS A 74 2.55 -0.43 23.11
N LEU A 75 3.34 -1.17 22.34
CA LEU A 75 2.81 -2.08 21.32
C LEU A 75 2.13 -3.26 22.00
N VAL A 76 0.88 -3.53 21.60
CA VAL A 76 0.18 -4.77 21.95
C VAL A 76 0.56 -5.80 20.90
N ASP A 77 1.24 -6.87 21.29
CA ASP A 77 1.62 -7.94 20.38
C ASP A 77 0.44 -8.87 20.11
N LYS A 78 -0.35 -9.17 21.13
CA LYS A 78 -1.42 -10.17 21.04
C LYS A 78 -2.53 -9.91 22.04
N VAL A 79 -3.77 -10.19 21.65
CA VAL A 79 -4.92 -10.24 22.55
C VAL A 79 -5.61 -11.59 22.37
N SER A 80 -5.82 -12.30 23.48
CA SER A 80 -6.43 -13.63 23.52
C SER A 80 -7.51 -13.69 24.60
N ASP A 81 -8.63 -14.35 24.32
CA ASP A 81 -9.68 -14.64 25.33
C ASP A 81 -9.46 -15.99 26.05
N GLY A 82 -8.28 -16.60 25.87
CA GLY A 82 -7.94 -17.93 26.36
C GLY A 82 -8.39 -19.07 25.45
N THR A 83 -9.35 -18.84 24.54
CA THR A 83 -9.80 -19.83 23.56
C THR A 83 -9.38 -19.48 22.14
N ARG A 84 -9.28 -18.18 21.82
CA ARG A 84 -8.99 -17.66 20.48
C ARG A 84 -8.10 -16.43 20.56
N VAL A 85 -7.30 -16.25 19.52
CA VAL A 85 -6.56 -15.01 19.28
C VAL A 85 -7.54 -13.99 18.69
N LEU A 86 -7.78 -12.91 19.41
CA LEU A 86 -8.64 -11.80 18.98
C LEU A 86 -7.87 -10.79 18.11
N PHE A 87 -6.57 -10.65 18.38
CA PHE A 87 -5.66 -9.76 17.66
C PHE A 87 -4.22 -10.27 17.80
N GLU A 88 -3.43 -10.13 16.75
CA GLU A 88 -1.99 -10.39 16.73
C GLU A 88 -1.34 -9.35 15.81
N ALA A 89 -0.41 -8.57 16.36
CA ALA A 89 0.31 -7.56 15.60
C ALA A 89 1.26 -8.24 14.61
N SER A 90 1.37 -7.66 13.40
CA SER A 90 2.40 -8.09 12.46
C SER A 90 3.79 -7.67 12.93
N ASP A 91 4.81 -8.46 12.57
CA ASP A 91 6.21 -8.17 12.91
C ASP A 91 6.68 -6.76 12.46
N TYR A 92 6.01 -6.20 11.44
CA TYR A 92 6.28 -4.86 10.91
C TYR A 92 6.16 -3.74 11.96
N LEU A 93 5.29 -3.88 12.97
CA LEU A 93 5.07 -2.84 13.98
C LEU A 93 6.14 -2.81 15.09
N ARG A 94 7.14 -3.71 15.06
CA ARG A 94 8.09 -3.91 16.17
C ARG A 94 9.34 -3.02 16.14
N SER A 95 9.45 -2.06 15.21
CA SER A 95 10.62 -1.16 15.17
C SER A 95 10.64 -0.24 16.41
N LYS A 96 11.70 -0.34 17.22
CA LYS A 96 11.89 0.50 18.40
C LYS A 96 12.58 1.80 18.00
N ALA A 97 11.82 2.88 17.88
CA ALA A 97 12.40 4.21 17.74
C ALA A 97 13.23 4.58 19.00
N PRO A 98 14.39 5.25 18.86
CA PRO A 98 15.19 5.74 20.00
C PRO A 98 14.40 6.69 20.91
N ASP A 99 14.68 6.69 22.22
CA ASP A 99 14.00 7.55 23.21
C ASP A 99 14.44 9.02 23.11
N SER A 100 13.97 9.70 22.06
CA SER A 100 14.22 11.13 21.79
C SER A 100 13.09 12.03 22.29
N LYS A 101 13.35 13.34 22.44
CA LYS A 101 12.30 14.34 22.77
C LYS A 101 11.15 14.27 21.77
N ALA A 102 11.45 14.11 20.47
CA ALA A 102 10.45 13.95 19.41
C ALA A 102 9.59 12.70 19.61
N LYS A 103 10.22 11.53 19.87
CA LYS A 103 9.49 10.29 20.17
C LYS A 103 8.55 10.47 21.35
N ARG A 104 9.03 11.08 22.45
CA ARG A 104 8.21 11.32 23.65
C ARG A 104 6.99 12.20 23.36
N ILE A 105 7.16 13.25 22.56
CA ILE A 105 6.05 14.12 22.14
C ILE A 105 5.05 13.31 21.29
N SER A 106 5.54 12.50 20.34
CA SER A 106 4.73 11.62 19.49
C SER A 106 3.92 10.61 20.33
N ASP A 107 4.58 9.84 21.19
CA ASP A 107 3.93 8.88 22.10
C ASP A 107 2.85 9.56 22.92
N THR A 108 3.15 10.74 23.48
CA THR A 108 2.20 11.52 24.29
C THR A 108 0.96 11.94 23.50
N LYS A 109 1.11 12.26 22.21
CA LYS A 109 -0.03 12.58 21.33
C LYS A 109 -0.83 11.33 20.97
N ALA A 110 -0.14 10.23 20.68
CA ALA A 110 -0.78 8.94 20.46
C ALA A 110 -1.62 8.53 21.67
N VAL A 111 -1.15 8.77 22.91
CA VAL A 111 -1.96 8.59 24.13
C VAL A 111 -3.26 9.40 24.08
N ILE A 112 -3.20 10.70 23.77
CA ILE A 112 -4.41 11.54 23.70
C ILE A 112 -5.39 11.04 22.64
N SER A 113 -4.87 10.60 21.49
CA SER A 113 -5.67 10.09 20.38
C SER A 113 -6.33 8.75 20.72
N SER A 114 -5.55 7.77 21.20
CA SER A 114 -6.04 6.42 21.53
C SER A 114 -7.04 6.43 22.69
N LEU A 115 -6.95 7.40 23.60
CA LEU A 115 -7.86 7.52 24.75
C LEU A 115 -9.03 8.49 24.50
N LYS A 116 -9.21 8.98 23.27
CA LYS A 116 -10.26 9.94 22.93
C LYS A 116 -11.65 9.31 23.15
N GLY A 117 -12.45 9.94 24.02
CA GLY A 117 -13.81 9.49 24.33
C GLY A 117 -13.88 8.38 25.39
N VAL A 118 -12.74 7.86 25.84
CA VAL A 118 -12.67 6.88 26.93
C VAL A 118 -12.93 7.59 28.27
N LYS A 119 -14.00 7.21 28.97
CA LYS A 119 -14.44 7.85 30.22
C LYS A 119 -13.83 7.25 31.49
N HIS A 120 -12.88 6.32 31.35
CA HIS A 120 -12.24 5.64 32.47
C HIS A 120 -11.33 6.61 33.26
N PRO A 121 -11.33 6.60 34.62
CA PRO A 121 -10.55 7.55 35.42
C PRO A 121 -9.05 7.57 35.10
N LEU A 122 -8.43 6.39 34.92
CA LEU A 122 -7.02 6.30 34.52
C LEU A 122 -6.78 6.89 33.12
N ALA A 123 -7.76 6.77 32.21
CA ALA A 123 -7.62 7.35 30.88
C ALA A 123 -7.61 8.88 30.95
N LEU A 124 -8.50 9.46 31.77
CA LEU A 124 -8.56 10.91 31.99
C LEU A 124 -7.29 11.45 32.64
N GLU A 125 -6.71 10.72 33.60
CA GLU A 125 -5.41 11.04 34.21
C GLU A 125 -4.29 11.04 33.15
N LEU A 126 -4.14 9.94 32.40
CA LEU A 126 -3.13 9.81 31.36
C LEU A 126 -3.27 10.91 30.29
N VAL A 127 -4.50 11.24 29.88
CA VAL A 127 -4.74 12.34 28.93
C VAL A 127 -4.36 13.70 29.53
N ALA A 128 -4.61 13.94 30.81
CA ALA A 128 -4.24 15.18 31.48
C ALA A 128 -2.72 15.33 31.57
N ASP A 129 -2.01 14.30 32.02
CA ASP A 129 -0.54 14.28 32.07
C ASP A 129 0.06 14.49 30.68
N ALA A 130 -0.52 13.84 29.66
CA ALA A 130 -0.10 13.97 28.29
C ALA A 130 -0.22 15.43 27.80
N LYS A 131 -1.37 16.07 28.07
CA LYS A 131 -1.60 17.48 27.73
C LYS A 131 -0.64 18.42 28.46
N GLU A 132 -0.33 18.15 29.73
CA GLU A 132 0.63 18.93 30.50
C GLU A 132 2.05 18.78 29.95
N TYR A 133 2.50 17.56 29.69
CA TYR A 133 3.79 17.30 29.07
C TYR A 133 3.91 18.03 27.73
N LEU A 134 2.89 17.94 26.87
CA LEU A 134 2.87 18.65 25.59
C LEU A 134 2.95 20.15 25.80
N LYS A 135 2.16 20.73 26.71
CA LYS A 135 2.19 22.17 27.02
C LYS A 135 3.59 22.65 27.41
N ASN A 136 4.30 21.87 28.22
CA ASN A 136 5.65 22.19 28.70
C ASN A 136 6.75 21.92 27.67
N ASN A 137 6.44 21.16 26.61
CA ASN A 137 7.35 20.81 25.53
C ASN A 137 6.86 21.33 24.16
N LYS A 138 5.99 22.36 24.15
CA LYS A 138 5.50 23.00 22.92
C LYS A 138 6.64 23.75 22.24
N GLY A 139 7.03 23.29 21.05
CA GLY A 139 7.95 24.00 20.18
C GLY A 139 8.68 23.03 19.26
N GLY A 140 8.33 23.02 17.98
CA GLY A 140 9.32 22.71 16.96
C GLY A 140 10.24 23.93 16.86
N GLU A 141 11.55 23.70 16.84
CA GLU A 141 12.48 24.80 16.58
C GLU A 141 12.18 25.38 15.22
N LYS A 142 11.92 26.68 15.16
CA LYS A 142 11.76 27.36 13.86
C LYS A 142 13.06 27.36 13.07
N GLU A 143 14.19 27.23 13.77
CA GLU A 143 15.52 27.25 13.19
C GLU A 143 16.38 26.16 13.83
N LEU A 144 17.04 25.35 13.00
CA LEU A 144 17.91 24.28 13.47
C LEU A 144 19.16 24.18 12.61
N ASN A 145 20.18 23.56 13.20
CA ASN A 145 21.39 23.14 12.53
C ASN A 145 21.23 21.66 12.17
N LEU A 146 21.24 21.36 10.88
CA LEU A 146 21.17 19.99 10.37
C LEU A 146 22.57 19.57 9.91
N THR A 147 23.11 18.48 10.44
CA THR A 147 24.33 17.86 9.95
C THR A 147 23.96 16.58 9.21
N ILE A 148 24.48 16.38 8.00
CA ILE A 148 24.15 15.23 7.15
C ILE A 148 25.41 14.36 6.99
N GLY A 149 25.31 13.08 7.32
CA GLY A 149 26.40 12.11 7.34
C GLY A 149 27.60 12.59 8.14
N ASN A 150 28.78 12.44 7.54
CA ASN A 150 30.05 12.89 8.09
C ASN A 150 30.42 14.33 7.66
N GLU A 151 29.47 15.13 7.16
CA GLU A 151 29.75 16.50 6.78
C GLU A 151 30.15 17.34 8.00
N LYS A 152 31.23 18.12 7.87
CA LYS A 152 31.74 18.96 8.97
C LYS A 152 30.89 20.20 9.23
N GLU A 153 30.19 20.67 8.22
CA GLU A 153 29.41 21.90 8.27
C GLU A 153 27.93 21.57 8.39
N ALA A 154 27.24 22.26 9.31
CA ALA A 154 25.80 22.14 9.46
C ALA A 154 25.07 23.09 8.49
N TYR A 155 23.96 22.61 7.94
CA TYR A 155 23.00 23.39 7.19
C TYR A 155 22.18 24.23 8.17
N GLN A 156 21.98 25.49 7.82
CA GLN A 156 21.07 26.37 8.56
C GLN A 156 19.67 26.18 8.01
N CYS A 157 18.81 25.57 8.81
CA CYS A 157 17.46 25.21 8.43
C CYS A 157 16.44 26.16 9.05
N ARG A 158 15.41 26.51 8.29
CA ARG A 158 14.25 27.24 8.77
C ARG A 158 12.98 26.48 8.44
N MET A 159 12.16 26.26 9.47
CA MET A 159 10.86 25.61 9.32
C MET A 159 9.93 26.47 8.46
N GLY A 160 9.16 25.81 7.61
CA GLY A 160 8.12 26.44 6.83
C GLY A 160 7.01 27.01 7.69
N GLU A 161 6.45 28.11 7.22
CA GLU A 161 5.22 28.63 7.80
C GLU A 161 4.03 27.78 7.35
N THR A 162 3.13 27.48 8.28
CA THR A 162 1.83 26.87 7.95
C THR A 162 0.91 27.92 7.36
N ARG A 163 0.26 27.61 6.24
CA ARG A 163 -0.80 28.47 5.71
C ARG A 163 -1.96 28.60 6.69
N LYS A 164 -2.85 29.57 6.43
CA LYS A 164 -4.12 29.64 7.13
C LYS A 164 -4.92 28.33 6.91
N LEU A 165 -5.28 27.67 8.01
CA LEU A 165 -6.10 26.47 8.00
C LEU A 165 -7.56 26.83 7.66
N SER A 166 -8.23 25.94 6.91
CA SER A 166 -9.68 25.99 6.74
C SER A 166 -10.39 25.63 8.04
N GLN A 167 -11.68 25.94 8.16
CA GLN A 167 -12.44 25.60 9.38
C GLN A 167 -12.45 24.10 9.68
N ALA A 168 -12.47 23.25 8.65
CA ALA A 168 -12.40 21.80 8.82
C ALA A 168 -11.02 21.37 9.35
N GLU A 169 -9.95 21.92 8.80
CA GLU A 169 -8.57 21.66 9.23
C GLU A 169 -8.28 22.22 10.62
N THR A 170 -8.81 23.38 10.98
CA THR A 170 -8.72 23.92 12.34
C THR A 170 -9.38 22.98 13.33
N LYS A 171 -10.55 22.43 13.01
CA LYS A 171 -11.19 21.40 13.85
C LYS A 171 -10.33 20.14 13.95
N LEU A 172 -9.70 19.71 12.86
CA LEU A 172 -8.78 18.57 12.90
C LEU A 172 -7.55 18.87 13.78
N ASP A 173 -6.95 20.05 13.64
CA ASP A 173 -5.82 20.49 14.46
C ASP A 173 -6.20 20.61 15.95
N GLU A 174 -7.40 21.12 16.26
CA GLU A 174 -7.91 21.14 17.63
C GLU A 174 -8.09 19.73 18.22
N LEU A 175 -8.48 18.76 17.39
CA LEU A 175 -8.77 17.39 17.81
C LEU A 175 -7.53 16.52 17.94
N TYR A 176 -6.55 16.69 17.05
CA TYR A 176 -5.39 15.80 16.92
C TYR A 176 -4.07 16.50 17.24
N GLY A 177 -4.05 17.84 17.24
CA GLY A 177 -2.84 18.63 17.03
C GLY A 177 -2.22 18.32 15.67
N ASN A 178 -1.32 19.18 15.20
CA ASN A 178 -0.31 18.84 14.17
C ASN A 178 -0.72 19.09 12.72
N VAL A 179 -1.76 19.88 12.43
CA VAL A 179 -1.95 20.35 11.06
C VAL A 179 -1.02 21.55 10.83
N LYS A 180 0.25 21.28 10.54
CA LYS A 180 1.29 22.29 10.32
C LYS A 180 2.28 21.88 9.22
N CYS A 181 3.01 22.86 8.70
CA CYS A 181 4.15 22.59 7.84
C CYS A 181 5.31 22.03 8.68
N GLU A 182 5.76 20.81 8.38
CA GLU A 182 6.87 20.14 9.09
C GLU A 182 8.18 20.13 8.27
N TYR A 183 8.20 20.87 7.17
CA TYR A 183 9.35 20.94 6.28
C TYR A 183 10.25 22.10 6.63
N TYR A 184 11.53 21.90 6.44
CA TYR A 184 12.57 22.89 6.61
C TYR A 184 13.23 23.16 5.26
N SER A 185 13.39 24.44 4.95
CA SER A 185 14.32 24.87 3.92
C SER A 185 15.67 25.09 4.58
N CYS A 186 16.70 24.39 4.13
CA CYS A 186 18.05 24.56 4.65
C CYS A 186 19.03 24.99 3.57
N GLN A 187 19.97 25.82 3.99
CA GLN A 187 21.05 26.31 3.15
C GLN A 187 22.39 26.01 3.81
N LYS A 188 23.34 25.51 3.02
CA LYS A 188 24.71 25.36 3.45
C LYS A 188 25.42 26.72 3.40
N PRO A 189 26.06 27.18 4.49
CA PRO A 189 26.76 28.47 4.49
C PRO A 189 27.78 28.55 3.35
N GLY A 190 27.70 29.60 2.53
CA GLY A 190 28.63 29.82 1.41
C GLY A 190 28.41 28.92 0.18
N SER A 191 27.30 28.18 0.11
CA SER A 191 26.94 27.33 -1.05
C SER A 191 25.54 27.66 -1.57
N ASP A 192 25.33 27.35 -2.85
CA ASP A 192 24.05 27.36 -3.56
C ASP A 192 23.22 26.09 -3.35
N GLU A 193 23.78 25.09 -2.65
CA GLU A 193 23.10 23.84 -2.34
C GLU A 193 21.90 24.10 -1.42
N LYS A 194 20.72 23.68 -1.88
CA LYS A 194 19.47 23.77 -1.12
C LYS A 194 19.05 22.39 -0.64
N VAL A 195 18.55 22.34 0.57
CA VAL A 195 18.11 21.11 1.21
C VAL A 195 16.66 21.26 1.66
N LEU A 196 15.81 20.33 1.25
CA LEU A 196 14.47 20.17 1.80
C LEU A 196 14.53 19.07 2.84
N ALA A 197 14.37 19.42 4.11
CA ALA A 197 14.36 18.45 5.19
C ALA A 197 12.93 18.28 5.72
N PHE A 198 12.42 17.06 5.66
CA PHE A 198 11.24 16.65 6.38
C PHE A 198 11.68 16.11 7.74
N LEU A 199 11.40 16.86 8.80
CA LEU A 199 11.72 16.46 10.16
C LEU A 199 10.38 16.36 10.89
N PRO A 200 9.72 15.17 10.82
CA PRO A 200 8.42 14.98 11.44
C PRO A 200 8.54 15.35 12.90
N THR A 201 7.73 16.32 13.29
CA THR A 201 7.73 16.74 14.68
C THR A 201 6.78 15.89 15.50
N ASP A 202 5.81 15.20 14.87
CA ASP A 202 4.73 14.48 15.54
C ASP A 202 4.06 13.39 14.66
N ASN A 203 3.92 12.13 15.13
CA ASN A 203 3.02 11.08 14.60
C ASN A 203 3.05 10.76 13.08
N SER A 204 4.03 11.29 12.35
CA SER A 204 4.26 10.91 10.96
C SER A 204 4.72 9.45 10.91
N PHE A 205 4.04 8.63 10.12
CA PHE A 205 4.50 7.29 9.77
C PHE A 205 5.76 7.32 8.91
N GLN A 206 6.10 8.48 8.34
CA GLN A 206 7.33 8.67 7.60
C GLN A 206 8.45 9.07 8.55
N GLY A 207 9.55 8.34 8.48
CA GLY A 207 10.80 8.73 9.12
C GLY A 207 11.31 10.08 8.61
N PRO A 208 12.20 10.74 9.36
CA PRO A 208 12.79 11.98 8.91
C PRO A 208 13.57 11.74 7.60
N SER A 209 13.47 12.67 6.65
CA SER A 209 14.12 12.54 5.35
C SER A 209 14.72 13.88 4.91
N VAL A 210 15.85 13.81 4.21
CA VAL A 210 16.54 15.00 3.74
C VAL A 210 16.80 14.87 2.26
N LEU A 211 16.21 15.76 1.46
CA LEU A 211 16.43 15.82 0.03
C LEU A 211 17.40 16.95 -0.30
N LYS A 212 18.65 16.60 -0.54
CA LYS A 212 19.65 17.54 -1.07
C LYS A 212 19.41 17.74 -2.56
N MET A 213 19.39 18.98 -3.01
CA MET A 213 19.18 19.32 -4.41
C MET A 213 20.25 20.29 -4.89
N LYS A 214 20.97 19.91 -5.94
CA LYS A 214 22.04 20.70 -6.56
C LYS A 214 21.97 20.56 -8.08
N GLU A 215 21.94 21.68 -8.80
CA GLU A 215 22.04 21.72 -10.27
C GLU A 215 21.08 20.76 -11.03
N GLY A 216 19.87 20.55 -10.50
CA GLY A 216 18.88 19.64 -11.11
C GLY A 216 19.06 18.15 -10.75
N GLN A 217 20.04 17.82 -9.93
CA GLN A 217 20.20 16.49 -9.33
C GLN A 217 19.63 16.48 -7.91
N ALA A 218 19.03 15.36 -7.50
CA ALA A 218 18.61 15.13 -6.12
C ALA A 218 19.36 13.95 -5.50
N GLN A 219 19.90 14.20 -4.32
CA GLN A 219 20.42 13.17 -3.43
C GLN A 219 19.53 13.14 -2.18
N LEU A 220 18.73 12.10 -2.06
CA LEU A 220 18.02 11.81 -0.84
C LEU A 220 18.97 11.16 0.15
N VAL A 221 18.96 11.70 1.35
CA VAL A 221 19.61 11.14 2.52
C VAL A 221 18.51 10.74 3.49
N VAL A 222 18.32 9.44 3.65
CA VAL A 222 17.39 8.84 4.62
C VAL A 222 18.24 8.21 5.71
N GLY A 223 18.02 8.61 6.95
CA GLY A 223 18.97 8.32 8.03
C GLY A 223 20.29 9.08 7.88
N ASP A 224 21.17 8.94 8.88
CA ASP A 224 22.48 9.58 8.96
C ASP A 224 22.42 11.12 8.96
N PHE A 225 21.53 11.73 9.75
CA PHE A 225 21.62 13.16 10.02
C PHE A 225 21.27 13.49 11.46
N LYS A 226 21.79 14.62 11.94
CA LYS A 226 21.57 15.15 13.28
C LYS A 226 20.93 16.53 13.17
N ALA A 227 19.78 16.71 13.81
CA ALA A 227 19.13 18.02 13.92
C ALA A 227 19.32 18.57 15.33
N THR A 228 19.97 19.73 15.45
CA THR A 228 20.24 20.39 16.73
C THR A 228 19.63 21.79 16.73
N GLY A 229 18.89 22.14 17.78
CA GLY A 229 18.36 23.50 17.94
C GLY A 229 19.46 24.52 18.24
N LYS A 230 19.09 25.81 18.22
CA LYS A 230 20.00 26.90 18.61
C LYS A 230 20.44 26.80 20.08
N ASP A 231 19.63 26.17 20.91
CA ASP A 231 19.89 25.88 22.32
C ASP A 231 20.85 24.70 22.54
N GLY A 232 21.30 24.04 21.47
CA GLY A 232 22.16 22.85 21.53
C GLY A 232 21.41 21.56 21.82
N VAL A 233 20.08 21.59 21.95
CA VAL A 233 19.26 20.38 22.16
C VAL A 233 19.21 19.59 20.87
N THR A 234 19.51 18.30 20.94
CA THR A 234 19.37 17.39 19.80
C THR A 234 17.90 16.98 19.67
N TYR A 235 17.30 17.33 18.54
CA TYR A 235 15.89 17.04 18.21
C TYR A 235 15.74 15.66 17.57
N LEU A 236 16.70 15.30 16.73
CA LEU A 236 16.81 14.00 16.10
C LEU A 236 18.26 13.55 16.21
N GLU A 237 18.47 12.44 16.92
CA GLU A 237 19.75 11.73 16.92
C GLU A 237 19.90 10.97 15.62
N GLU A 238 21.16 10.66 15.28
CA GLU A 238 21.54 9.88 14.10
C GLU A 238 20.75 8.57 14.07
N GLN A 239 19.68 8.53 13.29
CA GLN A 239 19.04 7.28 12.93
C GLN A 239 19.87 6.70 11.81
N LYS A 240 20.62 5.64 12.10
CA LYS A 240 21.11 4.77 11.04
C LYS A 240 19.91 4.37 10.22
N SER A 241 19.98 4.62 8.92
CA SER A 241 18.98 4.14 7.98
C SER A 241 18.66 2.68 8.30
N THR A 242 17.40 2.36 8.58
CA THR A 242 16.93 0.97 8.70
C THR A 242 16.97 0.25 7.35
N GLY A 243 17.54 0.88 6.31
CA GLY A 243 17.70 0.37 4.96
C GLY A 243 16.56 0.83 4.06
N ASP A 244 16.73 0.64 2.76
CA ASP A 244 15.67 0.86 1.76
C ASP A 244 14.40 0.00 2.03
N GLU A 245 14.45 -0.95 2.98
CA GLU A 245 13.44 -1.98 3.26
C GLU A 245 12.04 -1.44 3.59
N GLU A 246 11.93 -0.25 4.19
CA GLU A 246 10.64 0.30 4.66
C GLU A 246 9.75 0.86 3.54
N LEU A 247 10.28 1.09 2.33
CA LEU A 247 9.53 1.70 1.22
C LEU A 247 8.84 0.68 0.30
N TYR A 248 9.01 -0.62 0.55
CA TYR A 248 8.58 -1.66 -0.37
C TYR A 248 7.24 -2.29 -0.01
N ASP A 249 6.53 -2.70 -1.06
CA ASP A 249 5.33 -3.52 -0.96
C ASP A 249 5.62 -4.73 -0.05
N PRO A 250 4.84 -4.97 1.03
CA PRO A 250 5.06 -6.09 1.94
C PRO A 250 5.16 -7.46 1.26
N ARG A 251 4.58 -7.59 0.05
CA ARG A 251 4.71 -8.79 -0.78
C ARG A 251 6.13 -9.01 -1.28
N LEU A 252 6.91 -7.95 -1.52
CA LEU A 252 8.32 -8.03 -1.89
C LEU A 252 9.18 -8.52 -0.74
N LEU A 253 8.89 -8.06 0.48
CA LEU A 253 9.55 -8.55 1.69
C LEU A 253 9.30 -10.05 1.86
N LYS A 254 8.04 -10.51 1.67
CA LYS A 254 7.71 -11.94 1.67
C LYS A 254 8.39 -12.72 0.56
N ALA A 255 8.60 -12.10 -0.60
CA ALA A 255 9.23 -12.75 -1.74
C ALA A 255 10.75 -12.90 -1.59
N ASP A 256 11.37 -12.27 -0.58
CA ASP A 256 12.81 -12.23 -0.40
C ASP A 256 13.51 -11.83 -1.72
N ILE A 257 13.02 -10.75 -2.33
CA ILE A 257 13.60 -10.19 -3.56
C ILE A 257 14.37 -8.95 -3.15
N ASP A 258 15.68 -8.93 -3.47
CA ASP A 258 16.50 -7.73 -3.29
C ASP A 258 15.86 -6.56 -4.05
N PRO A 259 15.37 -5.53 -3.35
CA PRO A 259 14.71 -4.42 -4.00
C PRO A 259 15.62 -3.60 -4.93
N SER A 260 16.95 -3.73 -4.79
CA SER A 260 17.92 -3.16 -5.74
C SER A 260 17.74 -3.64 -7.17
N LEU A 261 17.16 -4.83 -7.35
CA LEU A 261 16.85 -5.38 -8.66
C LEU A 261 15.79 -4.56 -9.40
N MET A 262 14.96 -3.80 -8.69
CA MET A 262 13.90 -2.97 -9.28
C MET A 262 14.37 -1.57 -9.65
N VAL A 263 15.56 -1.17 -9.20
CA VAL A 263 16.13 0.13 -9.51
C VAL A 263 16.87 0.02 -10.85
N PRO A 264 16.47 0.79 -11.88
CA PRO A 264 17.19 0.81 -13.14
C PRO A 264 18.66 1.15 -12.92
N SER A 265 19.55 0.46 -13.63
CA SER A 265 21.00 0.57 -13.48
C SER A 265 21.54 2.01 -13.56
N LYS A 266 20.85 2.89 -14.30
CA LYS A 266 21.21 4.32 -14.42
C LYS A 266 21.00 5.13 -13.13
N TYR A 267 20.22 4.62 -12.19
CA TYR A 267 19.94 5.24 -10.90
C TYR A 267 20.63 4.52 -9.74
N GLU A 268 21.58 3.62 -10.00
CA GLU A 268 22.25 2.87 -8.93
C GLU A 268 22.93 3.79 -7.92
N ALA A 269 23.62 4.82 -8.40
CA ALA A 269 24.26 5.82 -7.54
C ALA A 269 23.27 6.70 -6.76
N SER A 270 21.99 6.71 -7.12
CA SER A 270 20.93 7.49 -6.51
C SER A 270 19.72 6.62 -6.10
N LYS A 271 19.98 5.35 -5.76
CA LYS A 271 18.97 4.33 -5.48
C LYS A 271 17.91 4.79 -4.48
N SER A 272 18.32 5.34 -3.34
CA SER A 272 17.39 5.80 -2.30
C SER A 272 16.57 7.00 -2.76
N SER A 273 17.16 7.97 -3.47
CA SER A 273 16.41 9.06 -4.12
C SER A 273 15.37 8.53 -5.08
N PHE A 274 15.78 7.56 -5.91
CA PHE A 274 14.92 6.96 -6.90
C PHE A 274 13.72 6.26 -6.24
N ASN A 275 13.95 5.42 -5.23
CA ASN A 275 12.88 4.73 -4.50
C ASN A 275 11.87 5.71 -3.89
N TYR A 276 12.36 6.74 -3.20
CA TYR A 276 11.53 7.74 -2.56
C TYR A 276 10.73 8.57 -3.57
N LEU A 277 11.39 9.13 -4.58
CA LEU A 277 10.76 10.04 -5.55
C LEU A 277 9.81 9.33 -6.53
N THR A 278 9.94 8.01 -6.68
CA THR A 278 9.07 7.22 -7.56
C THR A 278 7.96 6.48 -6.80
N ASN A 279 8.01 6.44 -5.46
CA ASN A 279 6.93 5.89 -4.64
C ASN A 279 5.64 6.71 -4.83
N LEU A 280 4.54 6.04 -5.20
CA LEU A 280 3.26 6.71 -5.45
C LEU A 280 2.70 7.39 -4.19
N ASN A 281 2.83 6.73 -3.03
CA ASN A 281 2.35 7.27 -1.76
C ASN A 281 3.09 8.55 -1.40
N GLU A 282 4.40 8.63 -1.68
CA GLU A 282 5.20 9.80 -1.39
C GLU A 282 4.71 11.06 -2.11
N ASN A 283 4.16 10.93 -3.33
CA ASN A 283 3.62 12.08 -4.05
C ASN A 283 2.36 12.64 -3.39
N ASN A 284 1.53 11.76 -2.82
CA ASN A 284 0.34 12.19 -2.10
C ASN A 284 0.74 12.92 -0.81
N PHE A 285 1.66 12.34 -0.04
CA PHE A 285 2.19 12.99 1.16
C PHE A 285 2.86 14.33 0.85
N THR A 286 3.71 14.38 -0.19
CA THR A 286 4.36 15.62 -0.64
C THR A 286 3.34 16.65 -1.11
N ALA A 287 2.27 16.26 -1.82
CA ALA A 287 1.23 17.19 -2.27
C ALA A 287 0.42 17.77 -1.09
N ASP A 288 0.07 16.94 -0.11
CA ASP A 288 -0.60 17.38 1.11
C ASP A 288 0.29 18.35 1.91
N ALA A 289 1.57 18.02 2.04
CA ALA A 289 2.57 18.86 2.72
C ALA A 289 2.78 20.21 2.02
N GLU A 290 2.96 20.22 0.70
CA GLU A 290 3.06 21.44 -0.10
C GLU A 290 1.81 22.31 0.07
N GLY A 291 0.63 21.67 0.12
CA GLY A 291 -0.63 22.34 0.39
C GLY A 291 -0.65 23.05 1.75
N LEU A 292 0.08 22.56 2.75
CA LEU A 292 0.12 23.12 4.10
C LEU A 292 1.19 24.22 4.28
N CYS A 293 2.29 24.16 3.53
CA CYS A 293 3.40 25.10 3.66
C CYS A 293 3.16 26.40 2.86
N SER A 294 3.26 27.57 3.50
CA SER A 294 3.12 28.87 2.83
C SER A 294 4.43 29.49 2.35
N SER A 295 5.58 29.03 2.87
CA SER A 295 6.92 29.56 2.51
C SER A 295 7.25 29.34 1.03
N ASN A 296 7.69 30.39 0.34
CA ASN A 296 8.08 30.32 -1.07
C ASN A 296 9.29 29.39 -1.28
N ASP A 297 10.30 29.45 -0.40
CA ASP A 297 11.49 28.59 -0.53
C ASP A 297 11.12 27.11 -0.50
N ILE A 298 10.19 26.72 0.36
CA ILE A 298 9.73 25.33 0.47
C ILE A 298 8.90 24.93 -0.74
N LYS A 299 8.05 25.82 -1.27
CA LYS A 299 7.29 25.57 -2.50
C LYS A 299 8.21 25.40 -3.71
N ASP A 300 9.28 26.18 -3.80
CA ASP A 300 10.28 26.06 -4.85
C ASP A 300 10.99 24.70 -4.75
N LEU A 301 11.32 24.26 -3.52
CA LEU A 301 11.92 22.96 -3.26
C LEU A 301 10.97 21.80 -3.59
N PHE A 302 9.69 21.89 -3.23
CA PHE A 302 8.68 20.90 -3.64
C PHE A 302 8.51 20.85 -5.16
N SER A 303 8.55 22.01 -5.83
CA SER A 303 8.49 22.09 -7.29
C SER A 303 9.69 21.40 -7.94
N LEU A 304 10.88 21.60 -7.39
CA LEU A 304 12.10 20.92 -7.83
C LEU A 304 12.05 19.41 -7.57
N GLN A 305 11.63 18.98 -6.38
CA GLN A 305 11.42 17.58 -6.04
C GLN A 305 10.47 16.90 -7.03
N LYS A 306 9.31 17.51 -7.31
CA LYS A 306 8.33 17.00 -8.26
C LYS A 306 8.88 16.92 -9.67
N LYS A 307 9.67 17.92 -10.10
CA LYS A 307 10.33 17.89 -11.41
C LYS A 307 11.27 16.69 -11.52
N ILE A 308 12.14 16.48 -10.54
CA ILE A 308 13.11 15.37 -10.53
C ILE A 308 12.38 14.01 -10.46
N GLY A 309 11.40 13.87 -9.57
CA GLY A 309 10.60 12.65 -9.46
C GLY A 309 9.78 12.36 -10.72
N LYS A 310 9.29 13.40 -11.41
CA LYS A 310 8.65 13.25 -12.72
C LYS A 310 9.64 12.76 -13.78
N GLU A 311 10.82 13.37 -13.90
CA GLU A 311 11.86 12.91 -14.82
C GLU A 311 12.27 11.45 -14.54
N MET A 312 12.40 11.07 -13.27
CA MET A 312 12.67 9.68 -12.88
C MET A 312 11.57 8.71 -13.31
N ARG A 313 10.29 9.10 -13.15
CA ARG A 313 9.14 8.30 -13.57
C ARG A 313 8.95 8.21 -15.08
N ASP A 314 9.12 9.32 -15.80
CA ASP A 314 9.04 9.31 -17.26
C ASP A 314 10.05 8.28 -17.81
N HIS A 315 11.26 8.27 -17.26
CA HIS A 315 12.27 7.28 -17.55
C HIS A 315 11.95 5.84 -17.12
N LEU A 316 11.09 5.62 -16.12
CA LEU A 316 10.68 4.28 -15.71
C LEU A 316 9.74 3.64 -16.72
N SER A 317 8.84 4.44 -17.30
CA SER A 317 7.94 3.97 -18.35
C SER A 317 8.73 3.36 -19.52
N GLU A 318 9.93 3.89 -19.80
CA GLU A 318 10.85 3.48 -20.87
C GLU A 318 11.95 2.51 -20.42
N ALA A 319 12.02 2.15 -19.13
CA ALA A 319 13.11 1.34 -18.61
C ALA A 319 13.18 -0.05 -19.27
N GLU A 320 14.39 -0.55 -19.55
CA GLU A 320 14.59 -1.92 -20.00
C GLU A 320 14.43 -2.89 -18.81
N LEU A 321 13.25 -3.52 -18.73
CA LEU A 321 12.91 -4.45 -17.67
C LEU A 321 12.71 -5.86 -18.23
N VAL A 322 12.90 -6.85 -17.38
CA VAL A 322 12.56 -8.25 -17.63
C VAL A 322 11.65 -8.75 -16.51
N GLU A 323 10.75 -9.67 -16.83
CA GLU A 323 9.95 -10.34 -15.81
C GLU A 323 10.79 -11.40 -15.10
N TYR A 324 10.78 -11.39 -13.78
CA TYR A 324 11.39 -12.38 -12.90
C TYR A 324 10.28 -13.13 -12.16
N LEU A 325 10.24 -14.45 -12.34
CA LEU A 325 9.29 -15.35 -11.70
C LEU A 325 9.92 -16.03 -10.49
N LYS A 326 9.27 -15.97 -9.32
CA LYS A 326 9.73 -16.58 -8.07
C LYS A 326 8.57 -17.20 -7.28
N MET A 327 8.80 -18.31 -6.59
CA MET A 327 7.81 -18.87 -5.65
C MET A 327 7.72 -18.01 -4.38
N VAL A 328 6.51 -17.67 -3.96
CA VAL A 328 6.22 -16.90 -2.74
C VAL A 328 4.97 -17.50 -2.09
N ASP A 329 5.07 -17.94 -0.85
CA ASP A 329 3.95 -18.55 -0.09
C ASP A 329 3.22 -19.69 -0.85
N GLY A 330 3.96 -20.47 -1.66
CA GLY A 330 3.42 -21.59 -2.44
C GLY A 330 2.84 -21.23 -3.81
N SER A 331 2.92 -19.95 -4.22
CA SER A 331 2.40 -19.46 -5.50
C SER A 331 3.51 -18.83 -6.35
N ILE A 332 3.39 -18.88 -7.68
CA ILE A 332 4.34 -18.20 -8.56
C ILE A 332 3.97 -16.72 -8.64
N SER A 333 4.89 -15.86 -8.24
CA SER A 333 4.78 -14.41 -8.38
C SER A 333 5.68 -13.90 -9.50
N SER A 334 5.24 -12.84 -10.19
CA SER A 334 6.01 -12.16 -11.24
C SER A 334 6.35 -10.74 -10.82
N TYR A 335 7.55 -10.29 -11.16
CA TYR A 335 8.05 -8.94 -10.87
C TYR A 335 8.87 -8.42 -12.05
N TYR A 336 8.75 -7.14 -12.37
CA TYR A 336 9.73 -6.48 -13.22
C TYR A 336 10.99 -6.19 -12.43
N VAL A 337 12.13 -6.54 -13.02
CA VAL A 337 13.47 -6.19 -12.55
C VAL A 337 14.25 -5.55 -13.68
N ASP A 338 15.28 -4.77 -13.34
CA ASP A 338 16.25 -4.25 -14.30
C ASP A 338 16.84 -5.42 -15.11
N LYS A 339 16.78 -5.29 -16.44
CA LYS A 339 17.17 -6.37 -17.36
C LYS A 339 18.63 -6.79 -17.21
N LYS A 340 19.54 -5.88 -16.87
CA LYS A 340 20.98 -6.21 -16.72
C LYS A 340 21.21 -6.98 -15.42
N LYS A 341 20.58 -6.54 -14.34
CA LYS A 341 20.68 -7.19 -13.02
C LYS A 341 19.97 -8.54 -12.98
N GLY A 342 18.83 -8.66 -13.67
CA GLY A 342 18.01 -9.87 -13.66
C GLY A 342 18.63 -11.09 -14.33
N GLN A 343 19.60 -10.92 -15.24
CA GLN A 343 20.18 -12.01 -16.04
C GLN A 343 20.84 -13.12 -15.20
N SER A 344 21.36 -12.80 -14.02
CA SER A 344 22.01 -13.77 -13.13
C SER A 344 21.06 -14.45 -12.15
N LEU A 345 19.78 -14.06 -12.11
CA LEU A 345 18.83 -14.56 -11.09
C LEU A 345 18.23 -15.93 -11.43
N GLY A 346 18.34 -16.40 -12.67
CA GLY A 346 17.70 -17.65 -13.09
C GLY A 346 17.84 -17.94 -14.57
N CYS A 347 17.01 -18.87 -15.06
CA CYS A 347 17.03 -19.28 -16.47
C CYS A 347 16.04 -18.45 -17.31
N LEU A 348 16.39 -18.21 -18.58
CA LEU A 348 15.48 -17.55 -19.53
C LEU A 348 14.45 -18.54 -20.07
N TYR A 349 13.16 -18.24 -19.88
CA TYR A 349 12.03 -18.98 -20.46
C TYR A 349 11.00 -18.01 -21.03
N GLN A 350 10.73 -18.12 -22.33
CA GLN A 350 9.77 -17.25 -23.04
C GLN A 350 10.00 -15.74 -22.81
N GLY A 351 11.27 -15.32 -22.72
CA GLY A 351 11.62 -13.92 -22.47
C GLY A 351 11.55 -13.47 -21.00
N LYS A 352 11.26 -14.39 -20.06
CA LYS A 352 11.23 -14.16 -18.62
C LYS A 352 12.40 -14.85 -17.92
N ILE A 353 12.89 -14.29 -16.84
CA ILE A 353 13.83 -14.95 -15.94
C ILE A 353 13.03 -15.78 -14.93
N VAL A 354 13.36 -17.06 -14.80
CA VAL A 354 12.66 -18.01 -13.94
C VAL A 354 13.62 -18.48 -12.86
N ASP A 355 13.26 -18.19 -11.61
CA ASP A 355 13.99 -18.63 -10.43
C ASP A 355 14.02 -20.17 -10.31
N ASN A 356 15.06 -20.70 -9.67
CA ASN A 356 15.17 -22.15 -9.43
C ASN A 356 13.96 -22.74 -8.69
N SER A 357 13.34 -21.99 -7.77
CA SER A 357 12.12 -22.42 -7.08
C SER A 357 10.94 -22.63 -8.04
N VAL A 358 10.84 -21.85 -9.11
CA VAL A 358 9.81 -22.00 -10.14
C VAL A 358 10.18 -23.12 -11.11
N ILE A 359 11.46 -23.33 -11.42
CA ILE A 359 11.92 -24.48 -12.22
C ILE A 359 11.55 -25.80 -11.54
N GLN A 360 11.68 -25.89 -10.22
CA GLN A 360 11.24 -27.06 -9.44
C GLN A 360 9.72 -27.26 -9.44
N ASN A 361 8.95 -26.23 -9.77
CA ASN A 361 7.49 -26.23 -9.83
C ASN A 361 6.99 -25.89 -11.25
N PHE A 362 7.75 -26.26 -12.28
CA PHE A 362 7.52 -25.77 -13.64
C PHE A 362 6.19 -26.23 -14.24
N ASP A 363 5.67 -27.38 -13.81
CA ASP A 363 4.35 -27.84 -14.25
C ASP A 363 3.23 -26.94 -13.69
N HIS A 364 3.38 -26.42 -12.47
CA HIS A 364 2.45 -25.42 -11.95
C HIS A 364 2.47 -24.14 -12.79
N LEU A 365 3.65 -23.70 -13.27
CA LEU A 365 3.75 -22.57 -14.21
C LEU A 365 2.99 -22.87 -15.51
N LYS A 366 3.16 -24.07 -16.08
CA LYS A 366 2.42 -24.45 -17.29
C LYS A 366 0.91 -24.44 -17.04
N ASP A 367 0.45 -24.98 -15.92
CA ASP A 367 -0.96 -25.10 -15.60
C ASP A 367 -1.64 -23.73 -15.49
N ILE A 368 -0.94 -22.71 -14.97
CA ILE A 368 -1.50 -21.36 -14.84
C ILE A 368 -1.29 -20.50 -16.09
N SER A 369 -0.22 -20.72 -16.86
CA SER A 369 0.16 -19.85 -17.98
C SER A 369 -0.32 -20.37 -19.33
N ILE A 370 -0.43 -21.69 -19.52
CA ILE A 370 -0.68 -22.32 -20.81
C ILE A 370 -2.16 -22.69 -20.91
N PRO A 371 -2.91 -22.12 -21.87
CA PRO A 371 -4.29 -22.51 -22.14
C PRO A 371 -4.45 -24.00 -22.42
N LYS A 372 -5.57 -24.58 -21.99
CA LYS A 372 -5.98 -25.91 -22.46
C LYS A 372 -6.09 -25.91 -23.99
N PRO A 373 -5.74 -27.02 -24.67
CA PRO A 373 -5.86 -27.11 -26.12
C PRO A 373 -7.25 -26.76 -26.61
N VAL A 374 -7.33 -25.90 -27.62
CA VAL A 374 -8.60 -25.53 -28.25
C VAL A 374 -9.04 -26.66 -29.17
N THR A 375 -10.12 -27.35 -28.80
CA THR A 375 -10.71 -28.42 -29.61
C THR A 375 -11.68 -27.89 -30.66
N LYS A 376 -12.26 -26.70 -30.43
CA LYS A 376 -13.17 -26.00 -31.35
C LYS A 376 -12.95 -24.48 -31.27
N TYR A 377 -12.69 -23.86 -32.42
CA TYR A 377 -12.74 -22.40 -32.55
C TYR A 377 -14.19 -21.96 -32.76
N LEU A 378 -14.59 -20.87 -32.10
CA LEU A 378 -15.88 -20.26 -32.36
C LEU A 378 -15.82 -19.38 -33.61
N THR A 379 -16.93 -19.24 -34.31
CA THR A 379 -17.13 -18.15 -35.29
C THR A 379 -17.48 -16.84 -34.58
N GLU A 380 -17.43 -15.73 -35.32
CA GLU A 380 -17.84 -14.42 -34.79
C GLU A 380 -19.29 -14.43 -34.30
N GLU A 381 -20.20 -15.12 -35.00
CA GLU A 381 -21.60 -15.25 -34.58
C GLU A 381 -21.74 -16.08 -33.30
N GLU A 382 -21.04 -17.22 -33.22
CA GLU A 382 -21.07 -18.09 -32.03
C GLU A 382 -20.54 -17.38 -30.78
N VAL A 383 -19.49 -16.55 -30.88
CA VAL A 383 -18.98 -15.82 -29.71
C VAL A 383 -19.94 -14.72 -29.24
N GLN A 384 -20.70 -14.08 -30.14
CA GLN A 384 -21.73 -13.12 -29.74
C GLN A 384 -22.93 -13.80 -29.10
N LYS A 385 -23.29 -14.99 -29.57
CA LYS A 385 -24.28 -15.82 -28.90
C LYS A 385 -23.79 -16.21 -27.50
N LEU A 386 -22.55 -16.68 -27.36
CA LEU A 386 -21.97 -17.02 -26.07
C LEU A 386 -21.96 -15.83 -25.10
N PHE A 387 -21.67 -14.62 -25.60
CA PHE A 387 -21.77 -13.40 -24.82
C PHE A 387 -23.20 -13.13 -24.33
N THR A 388 -24.19 -13.30 -25.20
CA THR A 388 -25.60 -13.13 -24.84
C THR A 388 -26.02 -14.15 -23.78
N ASP A 389 -25.61 -15.41 -23.95
CA ASP A 389 -25.86 -16.48 -22.98
C ASP A 389 -25.22 -16.15 -21.62
N ALA A 390 -23.98 -15.64 -21.62
CA ALA A 390 -23.28 -15.18 -20.41
C ALA A 390 -23.97 -13.99 -19.73
N LYS A 391 -24.37 -12.96 -20.48
CA LYS A 391 -25.08 -11.78 -19.98
C LYS A 391 -26.41 -12.15 -19.30
N ASN A 392 -27.04 -13.26 -19.72
CA ASN A 392 -28.29 -13.76 -19.17
C ASN A 392 -28.13 -14.69 -17.94
N MET A 393 -26.91 -14.92 -17.45
CA MET A 393 -26.66 -15.69 -16.23
C MET A 393 -27.11 -14.89 -14.99
N LYS A 394 -28.31 -15.19 -14.49
CA LYS A 394 -28.98 -14.44 -13.40
C LYS A 394 -28.26 -14.49 -12.05
N ASP A 395 -27.39 -15.47 -11.86
CA ASP A 395 -26.60 -15.67 -10.64
C ASP A 395 -25.27 -14.91 -10.66
N ILE A 396 -24.99 -14.17 -11.75
CA ILE A 396 -23.79 -13.35 -11.89
C ILE A 396 -24.18 -11.86 -11.84
N PRO A 397 -23.85 -11.13 -10.75
CA PRO A 397 -24.20 -9.72 -10.59
C PRO A 397 -23.28 -8.80 -11.38
N PHE A 398 -23.40 -8.77 -12.72
CA PHE A 398 -22.58 -7.90 -13.58
C PHE A 398 -22.73 -6.40 -13.28
N GLY A 399 -23.85 -5.99 -12.66
CA GLY A 399 -24.07 -4.63 -12.19
C GLY A 399 -23.22 -4.24 -10.97
N TYR A 400 -22.69 -5.22 -10.22
CA TYR A 400 -21.81 -4.96 -9.08
C TYR A 400 -20.36 -4.91 -9.56
N LYS A 401 -19.85 -3.70 -9.76
CA LYS A 401 -18.54 -3.46 -10.36
C LYS A 401 -17.44 -3.16 -9.33
N TYR A 402 -17.77 -2.99 -8.05
CA TYR A 402 -16.76 -2.66 -7.02
C TYR A 402 -15.74 -3.77 -6.79
N ASP A 403 -16.14 -5.05 -6.94
CA ASP A 403 -15.27 -6.22 -6.76
C ASP A 403 -15.87 -7.46 -7.47
N GLY A 404 -15.23 -8.63 -7.35
CA GLY A 404 -15.73 -9.94 -7.76
C GLY A 404 -15.41 -10.34 -9.20
N CYS A 405 -14.57 -9.58 -9.90
CA CYS A 405 -14.19 -9.89 -11.28
C CYS A 405 -13.62 -11.30 -11.43
N TYR A 406 -12.79 -11.73 -10.47
CA TYR A 406 -12.24 -13.07 -10.39
C TYR A 406 -13.31 -14.15 -10.26
N ALA A 407 -14.31 -13.95 -9.39
CA ALA A 407 -15.42 -14.88 -9.19
C ALA A 407 -16.30 -15.00 -10.45
N ARG A 408 -16.66 -13.87 -11.06
CA ARG A 408 -17.42 -13.84 -12.33
C ARG A 408 -16.66 -14.57 -13.44
N ALA A 409 -15.39 -14.22 -13.64
CA ALA A 409 -14.57 -14.81 -14.67
C ALA A 409 -14.39 -16.32 -14.46
N HIS A 410 -14.17 -16.76 -13.23
CA HIS A 410 -13.97 -18.17 -12.93
C HIS A 410 -15.24 -19.01 -13.20
N ILE A 411 -16.40 -18.58 -12.69
CA ILE A 411 -17.68 -19.27 -12.94
C ILE A 411 -18.00 -19.30 -14.44
N MET A 412 -17.81 -18.19 -15.15
CA MET A 412 -18.03 -18.13 -16.60
C MET A 412 -17.09 -19.08 -17.35
N SER A 413 -15.79 -19.07 -17.05
CA SER A 413 -14.82 -19.98 -17.66
C SER A 413 -15.22 -21.44 -17.48
N ARG A 414 -15.62 -21.86 -16.27
CA ARG A 414 -16.05 -23.25 -16.01
C ARG A 414 -17.32 -23.62 -16.76
N ARG A 415 -18.29 -22.71 -16.85
CA ARG A 415 -19.51 -22.93 -17.66
C ARG A 415 -19.19 -23.07 -19.14
N PHE A 416 -18.26 -22.27 -19.67
CA PHE A 416 -17.84 -22.40 -21.07
C PHE A 416 -17.16 -23.75 -21.32
N GLU A 417 -16.29 -24.18 -20.41
CA GLU A 417 -15.65 -25.50 -20.49
C GLU A 417 -16.66 -26.65 -20.43
N GLN A 418 -17.71 -26.55 -19.60
CA GLN A 418 -18.83 -27.52 -19.56
C GLN A 418 -19.62 -27.57 -20.89
N MET A 419 -19.62 -26.47 -21.66
CA MET A 419 -20.19 -26.40 -23.01
C MET A 419 -19.22 -26.91 -24.09
N GLY A 420 -18.04 -27.43 -23.71
CA GLY A 420 -17.00 -27.88 -24.64
C GLY A 420 -16.22 -26.73 -25.28
N ILE A 421 -16.25 -25.53 -24.69
CA ILE A 421 -15.57 -24.34 -25.18
C ILE A 421 -14.32 -24.11 -24.31
N ALA A 422 -13.14 -24.22 -24.92
CA ALA A 422 -11.90 -23.95 -24.22
C ALA A 422 -11.84 -22.47 -23.79
N ALA A 423 -11.74 -22.23 -22.49
CA ALA A 423 -11.67 -20.89 -21.91
C ALA A 423 -10.25 -20.56 -21.43
N GLN A 424 -9.89 -19.30 -21.58
CA GLN A 424 -8.71 -18.65 -21.03
C GLN A 424 -9.18 -17.51 -20.11
N LYS A 425 -8.25 -16.80 -19.47
CA LYS A 425 -8.56 -15.50 -18.86
C LYS A 425 -7.60 -14.44 -19.36
N VAL A 426 -8.13 -13.23 -19.53
CA VAL A 426 -7.32 -12.02 -19.65
C VAL A 426 -7.36 -11.28 -18.33
N TRP A 427 -6.18 -10.88 -17.89
CA TRP A 427 -5.94 -10.07 -16.71
C TRP A 427 -5.41 -8.73 -17.19
N ILE A 428 -5.86 -7.64 -16.57
CA ILE A 428 -5.25 -6.34 -16.70
C ILE A 428 -4.90 -5.83 -15.31
N LYS A 429 -3.68 -5.37 -15.10
CA LYS A 429 -3.21 -4.74 -13.87
C LYS A 429 -2.77 -3.31 -14.16
N GLY A 430 -3.24 -2.37 -13.37
CA GLY A 430 -2.95 -0.95 -13.54
C GLY A 430 -3.66 -0.08 -12.51
N ASP A 431 -3.50 1.24 -12.62
CA ASP A 431 -4.46 2.22 -12.11
C ASP A 431 -5.60 2.31 -13.13
N LEU A 432 -6.69 1.58 -12.89
CA LEU A 432 -7.80 1.42 -13.83
C LEU A 432 -9.05 2.08 -13.27
N LYS A 433 -9.86 2.69 -14.13
CA LYS A 433 -11.19 3.20 -13.75
C LYS A 433 -12.28 2.68 -14.66
N VAL A 434 -13.43 2.43 -14.05
CA VAL A 434 -14.63 2.01 -14.77
C VAL A 434 -15.26 3.22 -15.44
N PRO A 435 -15.46 3.22 -16.77
CA PRO A 435 -15.96 4.38 -17.50
C PRO A 435 -17.27 4.91 -16.95
N GLY A 436 -17.33 6.24 -16.80
CA GLY A 436 -18.55 6.93 -16.36
C GLY A 436 -18.89 6.73 -14.88
N THR A 437 -17.97 6.20 -14.08
CA THR A 437 -18.15 6.01 -12.63
C THR A 437 -16.92 6.51 -11.85
N ASP A 438 -17.00 6.48 -10.52
CA ASP A 438 -15.90 6.73 -9.59
C ASP A 438 -15.20 5.44 -9.11
N ILE A 439 -15.54 4.29 -9.70
CA ILE A 439 -14.99 2.99 -9.32
C ILE A 439 -13.58 2.85 -9.90
N GLU A 440 -12.63 2.58 -9.02
CA GLU A 440 -11.22 2.33 -9.34
C GLU A 440 -10.88 0.86 -9.10
N TRP A 441 -10.04 0.30 -9.96
CA TRP A 441 -9.55 -1.07 -9.90
C TRP A 441 -8.03 -1.08 -9.96
N ASN A 442 -7.41 -1.93 -9.14
CA ASN A 442 -5.98 -2.22 -9.23
C ASN A 442 -5.67 -3.41 -10.17
N TYR A 443 -6.69 -4.19 -10.52
CA TYR A 443 -6.70 -5.17 -11.61
C TYR A 443 -8.14 -5.50 -12.04
N HIS A 444 -8.30 -6.06 -13.23
CA HIS A 444 -9.56 -6.63 -13.70
C HIS A 444 -9.29 -7.93 -14.47
N VAL A 445 -10.28 -8.83 -14.51
CA VAL A 445 -10.16 -10.13 -15.19
C VAL A 445 -11.48 -10.52 -15.84
N ALA A 446 -11.37 -11.13 -17.02
CA ALA A 446 -12.52 -11.67 -17.75
C ALA A 446 -12.14 -12.94 -18.53
N PRO A 447 -13.11 -13.82 -18.83
CA PRO A 447 -12.90 -14.96 -19.70
C PRO A 447 -12.52 -14.55 -21.13
N VAL A 448 -11.69 -15.37 -21.75
CA VAL A 448 -11.28 -15.25 -23.15
C VAL A 448 -11.55 -16.56 -23.89
N VAL A 449 -11.99 -16.45 -25.14
CA VAL A 449 -12.16 -17.58 -26.05
C VAL A 449 -11.50 -17.27 -27.40
N GLU A 450 -11.11 -18.32 -28.14
CA GLU A 450 -10.49 -18.16 -29.45
C GLU A 450 -11.54 -18.25 -30.57
N VAL A 451 -11.52 -17.26 -31.45
CA VAL A 451 -12.50 -17.07 -32.53
C VAL A 451 -11.79 -17.14 -33.87
N LYS A 452 -12.27 -18.00 -34.77
CA LYS A 452 -11.84 -18.06 -36.16
C LYS A 452 -12.67 -17.10 -36.99
N LYS A 453 -12.04 -16.06 -37.51
CA LYS A 453 -12.66 -15.10 -38.43
C LYS A 453 -12.91 -15.71 -39.80
N LYS A 454 -13.73 -15.03 -40.61
CA LYS A 454 -14.03 -15.43 -41.99
C LYS A 454 -12.79 -15.54 -42.89
N ASP A 455 -11.76 -14.74 -42.63
CA ASP A 455 -10.48 -14.78 -43.34
C ASP A 455 -9.55 -15.91 -42.87
N GLY A 456 -9.99 -16.73 -41.90
CA GLY A 456 -9.23 -17.84 -41.34
C GLY A 456 -8.30 -17.47 -40.18
N THR A 457 -8.15 -16.20 -39.85
CA THR A 457 -7.33 -15.75 -38.71
C THR A 457 -7.99 -16.13 -37.38
N ILE A 458 -7.16 -16.46 -36.39
CA ILE A 458 -7.61 -16.73 -35.01
C ILE A 458 -7.37 -15.48 -34.16
N GLU A 459 -8.42 -15.00 -33.50
CA GLU A 459 -8.34 -13.85 -32.58
C GLU A 459 -8.98 -14.18 -31.23
N LYS A 460 -8.45 -13.59 -30.16
CA LYS A 460 -8.97 -13.73 -28.80
C LYS A 460 -10.08 -12.72 -28.52
N TYR A 461 -11.23 -13.23 -28.10
CA TYR A 461 -12.38 -12.42 -27.70
C TYR A 461 -12.62 -12.52 -26.19
N VAL A 462 -12.85 -11.36 -25.57
CA VAL A 462 -13.20 -11.20 -24.16
C VAL A 462 -14.71 -11.18 -24.02
N ILE A 463 -15.22 -11.90 -23.01
CA ILE A 463 -16.65 -11.94 -22.67
C ILE A 463 -16.83 -11.32 -21.29
N ASP A 464 -17.15 -10.03 -21.25
CA ASP A 464 -17.31 -9.28 -20.00
C ASP A 464 -18.57 -8.39 -19.99
N PRO A 465 -19.73 -8.93 -19.62
CA PRO A 465 -20.97 -8.16 -19.51
C PRO A 465 -20.94 -7.07 -18.43
N SER A 466 -19.92 -7.02 -17.56
CA SER A 466 -19.77 -5.91 -16.60
C SER A 466 -19.19 -4.64 -17.23
N LEU A 467 -18.56 -4.75 -18.40
CA LEU A 467 -17.86 -3.65 -19.06
C LEU A 467 -18.31 -3.41 -20.52
N THR A 468 -18.75 -4.45 -21.23
CA THR A 468 -19.11 -4.37 -22.65
C THR A 468 -20.55 -4.83 -22.91
N GLU A 469 -21.09 -4.45 -24.07
CA GLU A 469 -22.43 -4.87 -24.51
C GLU A 469 -22.41 -6.07 -25.47
N LYS A 470 -21.21 -6.49 -25.89
CA LYS A 470 -20.97 -7.60 -26.81
C LYS A 470 -19.57 -8.18 -26.57
N ALA A 471 -19.27 -9.35 -27.11
CA ALA A 471 -17.90 -9.86 -27.08
C ALA A 471 -17.00 -8.97 -27.94
N VAL A 472 -15.82 -8.66 -27.43
CA VAL A 472 -14.86 -7.74 -28.07
C VAL A 472 -13.46 -8.35 -28.06
N THR A 473 -12.54 -7.83 -28.87
CA THR A 473 -11.14 -8.27 -28.81
C THR A 473 -10.48 -7.84 -27.50
N VAL A 474 -9.35 -8.47 -27.14
CA VAL A 474 -8.58 -8.07 -25.95
C VAL A 474 -8.24 -6.58 -25.97
N ASP A 475 -7.80 -6.04 -27.10
CA ASP A 475 -7.42 -4.63 -27.20
C ASP A 475 -8.62 -3.69 -27.08
N GLN A 476 -9.78 -4.10 -27.63
CA GLN A 476 -11.02 -3.36 -27.44
C GLN A 476 -11.48 -3.38 -25.98
N TRP A 477 -11.34 -4.50 -25.27
CA TRP A 477 -11.66 -4.59 -23.84
C TRP A 477 -10.73 -3.74 -22.98
N VAL A 478 -9.42 -3.78 -23.25
CA VAL A 478 -8.43 -2.92 -22.57
C VAL A 478 -8.76 -1.43 -22.79
N ALA A 479 -9.13 -1.04 -24.01
CA ALA A 479 -9.52 0.34 -24.34
C ALA A 479 -10.84 0.79 -23.69
N LYS A 480 -11.61 -0.12 -23.10
CA LYS A 480 -12.82 0.22 -22.32
C LYS A 480 -12.50 0.64 -20.90
N MET A 481 -11.27 0.55 -20.41
CA MET A 481 -10.92 1.02 -19.07
C MET A 481 -10.12 2.31 -19.20
N ASP A 482 -10.46 3.30 -18.38
CA ASP A 482 -9.60 4.48 -18.23
C ASP A 482 -8.35 4.06 -17.46
N ARG A 483 -7.17 4.54 -17.88
CA ARG A 483 -5.89 4.20 -17.26
C ARG A 483 -5.27 5.45 -16.66
N GLY A 484 -4.88 5.39 -15.40
CA GLY A 484 -4.13 6.45 -14.75
C GLY A 484 -2.63 6.44 -15.10
N TYR A 485 -2.09 5.25 -15.42
CA TYR A 485 -0.70 5.12 -15.84
C TYR A 485 -0.47 5.59 -17.27
N LYS A 486 0.61 6.36 -17.48
CA LYS A 486 0.93 6.97 -18.78
C LYS A 486 1.84 6.12 -19.64
N GLY A 487 2.60 5.22 -19.04
CA GLY A 487 3.47 4.31 -19.75
C GLY A 487 2.74 3.26 -20.61
N PRO A 488 3.54 2.40 -21.27
CA PRO A 488 3.02 1.46 -22.27
C PRO A 488 2.12 0.40 -21.66
N ILE A 489 1.27 -0.18 -22.51
CA ILE A 489 0.55 -1.42 -22.21
C ILE A 489 1.49 -2.58 -22.54
N MET A 490 1.89 -3.33 -21.53
CA MET A 490 2.74 -4.50 -21.65
C MET A 490 1.88 -5.75 -21.79
N LYS A 491 2.02 -6.50 -22.88
CA LYS A 491 1.34 -7.79 -23.07
C LYS A 491 2.27 -8.93 -22.64
N THR A 492 1.77 -9.87 -21.84
CA THR A 492 2.55 -11.01 -21.33
C THR A 492 1.68 -12.25 -21.08
N THR A 493 2.27 -13.32 -20.57
CA THR A 493 1.58 -14.48 -19.99
C THR A 493 1.44 -14.32 -18.48
N TYR A 494 0.40 -14.90 -17.89
CA TYR A 494 0.22 -14.91 -16.44
C TYR A 494 1.33 -15.75 -15.75
N PRO A 495 1.80 -15.40 -14.54
CA PRO A 495 1.39 -14.25 -13.72
C PRO A 495 1.89 -12.91 -14.26
N PHE A 496 1.06 -11.86 -14.15
CA PHE A 496 1.47 -10.49 -14.46
C PHE A 496 2.43 -9.95 -13.38
N PRO A 497 3.37 -9.05 -13.73
CA PRO A 497 4.23 -8.39 -12.75
C PRO A 497 3.46 -7.58 -11.71
N LEU A 498 3.61 -7.91 -10.43
CA LEU A 498 2.90 -7.26 -9.33
C LEU A 498 3.31 -5.79 -9.16
N ASN A 499 4.55 -5.46 -9.49
CA ASN A 499 5.13 -4.11 -9.42
C ASN A 499 5.02 -3.33 -10.74
N GLY A 500 4.21 -3.77 -11.71
CA GLY A 500 4.03 -3.05 -12.98
C GLY A 500 3.66 -1.57 -12.82
N GLY A 501 2.83 -1.26 -11.82
CA GLY A 501 2.45 0.11 -11.49
C GLY A 501 3.59 0.98 -10.97
N SER A 502 4.60 0.38 -10.31
CA SER A 502 5.81 1.09 -9.89
C SER A 502 6.64 1.58 -11.07
N PHE A 503 6.42 1.02 -12.26
CA PHE A 503 7.07 1.42 -13.52
C PHE A 503 6.13 2.22 -14.44
N ASP A 504 4.99 2.70 -13.92
CA ASP A 504 3.96 3.40 -14.69
C ASP A 504 3.45 2.58 -15.89
N ARG A 505 3.41 1.24 -15.75
CA ARG A 505 2.99 0.31 -16.81
C ARG A 505 1.64 -0.31 -16.50
N THR A 506 0.80 -0.39 -17.51
CA THR A 506 -0.38 -1.26 -17.49
C THR A 506 0.04 -2.63 -18.02
N VAL A 507 -0.22 -3.70 -17.29
CA VAL A 507 0.11 -5.06 -17.75
C VAL A 507 -1.17 -5.78 -18.15
N VAL A 508 -1.17 -6.39 -19.33
CA VAL A 508 -2.21 -7.29 -19.81
C VAL A 508 -1.61 -8.69 -19.92
N ALA A 509 -2.13 -9.64 -19.14
CA ALA A 509 -1.65 -11.02 -19.14
C ALA A 509 -2.75 -11.99 -19.59
N ILE A 510 -2.38 -13.00 -20.37
CA ILE A 510 -3.26 -14.13 -20.69
C ILE A 510 -2.85 -15.33 -19.85
N SER A 511 -3.82 -16.02 -19.26
CA SER A 511 -3.63 -17.25 -18.48
C SER A 511 -4.45 -18.40 -19.06
N SER A 512 -4.21 -19.60 -18.54
CA SER A 512 -5.20 -20.68 -18.60
C SER A 512 -6.50 -20.31 -17.86
N SER A 513 -7.48 -21.20 -17.86
CA SER A 513 -8.69 -21.06 -17.05
C SER A 513 -8.48 -21.35 -15.56
N GLU A 514 -7.28 -21.73 -15.12
CA GLU A 514 -7.04 -22.22 -13.74
C GLU A 514 -6.87 -21.14 -12.67
N PRO A 515 -6.21 -19.99 -12.92
CA PRO A 515 -5.96 -19.01 -11.86
C PRO A 515 -7.22 -18.38 -11.27
N PHE A 516 -7.15 -18.06 -9.98
CA PHE A 516 -8.21 -17.51 -9.15
C PHE A 516 -7.60 -16.51 -8.13
N ALA A 517 -7.11 -15.37 -8.62
CA ALA A 517 -6.58 -14.28 -7.79
C ALA A 517 -7.74 -13.47 -7.12
N PRO A 518 -7.52 -12.70 -6.03
CA PRO A 518 -6.35 -11.83 -5.81
C PRO A 518 -5.16 -12.44 -5.09
N MET A 519 -5.28 -13.65 -4.55
CA MET A 519 -4.15 -14.42 -4.02
C MET A 519 -4.40 -15.85 -4.47
N ASP A 520 -3.60 -16.35 -5.43
CA ASP A 520 -3.67 -17.74 -5.89
C ASP A 520 -3.24 -18.66 -4.73
N MET A 521 -4.09 -18.74 -3.69
CA MET A 521 -3.92 -19.66 -2.59
C MET A 521 -4.03 -21.08 -3.17
N PRO A 522 -3.28 -22.05 -2.64
CA PRO A 522 -3.35 -23.44 -3.08
C PRO A 522 -4.67 -24.07 -2.60
N ILE A 523 -5.78 -23.66 -3.23
CA ILE A 523 -7.14 -24.15 -2.98
C ILE A 523 -7.63 -24.98 -4.16
N THR A 524 -8.46 -25.99 -3.85
CA THR A 524 -9.03 -26.89 -4.85
C THR A 524 -10.03 -26.16 -5.75
N GLU A 525 -10.33 -26.73 -6.91
CA GLU A 525 -11.38 -26.21 -7.80
C GLU A 525 -12.74 -26.08 -7.11
N GLU A 526 -13.09 -27.06 -6.25
CA GLU A 526 -14.32 -27.01 -5.45
C GLU A 526 -14.34 -25.80 -4.50
N GLN A 527 -13.21 -25.51 -3.85
CA GLN A 527 -13.07 -24.35 -2.97
C GLN A 527 -13.16 -23.03 -3.76
N LYS A 528 -12.54 -22.95 -4.95
CA LYS A 528 -12.64 -21.79 -5.84
C LYS A 528 -14.08 -21.53 -6.25
N MET A 529 -14.80 -22.57 -6.68
CA MET A 529 -16.21 -22.47 -7.07
C MET A 529 -17.13 -22.14 -5.90
N GLY A 530 -16.90 -22.70 -4.72
CA GLY A 530 -17.63 -22.37 -3.50
C GLY A 530 -17.45 -20.91 -3.11
N HIS A 531 -16.21 -20.42 -3.09
CA HIS A 531 -15.89 -19.03 -2.80
C HIS A 531 -16.52 -18.09 -3.84
N ALA A 532 -16.36 -18.38 -5.13
CA ALA A 532 -16.92 -17.57 -6.20
C ALA A 532 -18.45 -17.46 -6.07
N THR A 533 -19.13 -18.58 -5.85
CA THR A 533 -20.59 -18.62 -5.72
C THR A 533 -21.06 -17.80 -4.52
N GLN A 534 -20.38 -17.93 -3.38
CA GLN A 534 -20.71 -17.18 -2.17
C GLN A 534 -20.54 -15.66 -2.39
N VAL A 535 -19.41 -15.23 -2.94
CA VAL A 535 -19.14 -13.81 -3.24
C VAL A 535 -20.19 -13.23 -4.20
N LEU A 536 -20.54 -13.93 -5.27
CA LEU A 536 -21.55 -13.46 -6.23
C LEU A 536 -22.95 -13.41 -5.63
N LYS A 537 -23.28 -14.31 -4.70
CA LYS A 537 -24.54 -14.26 -3.96
C LYS A 537 -24.62 -13.02 -3.08
N GLU A 538 -23.59 -12.74 -2.29
CA GLU A 538 -23.51 -11.55 -1.42
C GLU A 538 -23.65 -10.26 -2.24
N PHE A 539 -22.96 -10.16 -3.37
CA PHE A 539 -23.06 -8.98 -4.25
C PHE A 539 -24.43 -8.84 -4.91
N SER A 540 -25.10 -9.95 -5.22
CA SER A 540 -26.48 -9.94 -5.71
C SER A 540 -27.46 -9.41 -4.65
N GLU A 541 -27.26 -9.79 -3.38
CA GLU A 541 -28.05 -9.27 -2.25
C GLU A 541 -27.84 -7.76 -2.04
N VAL A 542 -26.59 -7.29 -2.17
CA VAL A 542 -26.27 -5.85 -2.11
C VAL A 542 -26.96 -5.09 -3.24
N LEU A 543 -26.94 -5.58 -4.49
CA LEU A 543 -27.66 -4.94 -5.59
C LEU A 543 -29.18 -4.91 -5.36
N ALA A 544 -29.76 -6.01 -4.88
CA ALA A 544 -31.19 -6.10 -4.60
C ALA A 544 -31.64 -5.13 -3.49
N SER A 545 -30.79 -4.88 -2.49
CA SER A 545 -31.09 -3.93 -1.41
C SER A 545 -31.02 -2.46 -1.83
N ARG A 546 -30.21 -2.11 -2.83
CA ARG A 546 -30.11 -0.73 -3.37
C ARG A 546 -31.25 -0.36 -4.32
N GLY A 547 -32.00 -1.35 -4.82
CA GLY A 547 -33.16 -1.15 -5.69
C GLY A 547 -34.49 -0.94 -4.96
N LYS A 548 -34.47 -0.94 -3.61
CA LYS A 548 -35.59 -0.57 -2.73
C LYS A 548 -35.29 0.77 -2.09
#